data_AF-A0AAD5QDN3-F1
#
_entry.id   AF-A0AAD5QDN3-F1
#
_cell.length_a   1.000
_cell.length_b   1.000
_cell.length_c   1.000
_cell.angle_alpha   90.00
_cell.angle_beta   90.00
_cell.angle_gamma   90.00
#
_symmetry.space_group_name_H-M   'P 1'
#
loop_
_entity.id
_entity.type
_entity.pdbx_description
1 polymer ?
#
loop_
_entity_poly.entity_id
_entity_poly.type
_entity_poly.pdbx_seq_one_letter_code
_entity_poly.pdbx_strand_id
1 'polypeptide(L)'
;MIVTGMPVRQRMLLYNCLVTILNGKILLIRPKMILCDDDVYRESRWFVRWSKSLHTIPFELDGAYGFDQETVPFGDGVLRSSDNVTIGFEICEELWTSYTRHTELGTRGVDIICNGSGSIHILGNSSQRINQLIIGASQKAGGIYLYSNFRGCDGHRVYYDGMSTIAQNGKVYAMIPQFDIEDTCTTTAMLDLSENGHIPSSK
;
A
#
# COMPACT_ATOMS: atom_id res chain seq x y z
N MET A 1 0.59 -6.20 13.20
CA MET A 1 0.36 -4.88 12.57
C MET A 1 -0.74 -5.04 11.53
N ILE A 2 -1.64 -4.08 11.42
CA ILE A 2 -2.72 -4.05 10.42
C ILE A 2 -2.54 -2.78 9.58
N VAL A 3 -2.73 -2.88 8.27
CA VAL A 3 -2.74 -1.73 7.35
C VAL A 3 -4.13 -1.73 6.69
N THR A 4 -4.91 -0.68 6.93
CA THR A 4 -6.27 -0.58 6.41
C THR A 4 -6.47 0.71 5.63
N GLY A 5 -7.29 0.66 4.58
CA GLY A 5 -7.68 1.85 3.83
C GLY A 5 -8.84 2.59 4.52
N MET A 6 -8.76 3.91 4.63
CA MET A 6 -9.91 4.75 4.98
C MET A 6 -9.76 6.18 4.45
N PRO A 7 -10.86 6.88 4.15
CA PRO A 7 -10.81 8.31 3.87
C PRO A 7 -10.52 9.08 5.17
N VAL A 8 -9.56 10.00 5.14
CA VAL A 8 -9.20 10.82 6.29
C VAL A 8 -9.29 12.29 5.94
N ARG A 9 -9.99 13.04 6.79
CA ARG A 9 -10.08 14.50 6.65
C ARG A 9 -8.98 15.14 7.49
N GLN A 10 -8.05 15.81 6.83
CA GLN A 10 -7.03 16.62 7.48
C GLN A 10 -7.32 18.09 7.17
N ARG A 11 -7.72 18.83 8.21
CA ARG A 11 -8.29 20.19 8.08
C ARG A 11 -9.50 20.18 7.12
N MET A 12 -9.48 21.01 6.07
CA MET A 12 -10.59 21.12 5.11
C MET A 12 -10.51 20.08 3.97
N LEU A 13 -9.42 19.32 3.89
CA LEU A 13 -9.07 18.46 2.76
C LEU A 13 -9.32 16.99 3.09
N LEU A 14 -9.86 16.24 2.13
CA LEU A 14 -10.12 14.81 2.26
C LEU A 14 -9.04 14.03 1.48
N TYR A 15 -8.49 12.99 2.10
CA TYR A 15 -7.43 12.16 1.53
C TYR A 15 -7.85 10.70 1.52
N ASN A 16 -7.47 9.95 0.48
CA ASN A 16 -7.49 8.50 0.49
C ASN A 16 -6.24 8.02 1.26
N CYS A 17 -6.39 7.32 2.38
CA CYS A 17 -5.27 6.98 3.25
C CYS A 17 -5.16 5.48 3.53
N LEU A 18 -3.92 5.03 3.75
CA LEU A 18 -3.65 3.85 4.54
C LEU A 18 -3.42 4.26 6.00
N VAL A 19 -4.03 3.55 6.93
CA VAL A 19 -3.86 3.72 8.37
C VAL A 19 -3.22 2.46 8.92
N THR A 20 -2.03 2.62 9.50
CA THR A 20 -1.28 1.51 10.08
C THR A 20 -1.48 1.46 11.59
N ILE A 21 -1.90 0.30 12.08
CA ILE A 21 -2.28 0.08 13.48
C ILE A 21 -1.46 -1.08 14.06
N LEU A 22 -1.00 -0.92 15.30
CA LEU A 22 -0.33 -1.96 16.07
C LEU A 22 -0.68 -1.82 17.56
N ASN A 23 -1.16 -2.90 18.18
CA ASN A 23 -1.43 -2.98 19.62
C ASN A 23 -2.27 -1.80 20.15
N GLY A 24 -3.36 -1.47 19.46
CA GLY A 24 -4.26 -0.38 19.84
C GLY A 24 -3.75 1.03 19.53
N LYS A 25 -2.59 1.16 18.87
CA LYS A 25 -2.00 2.46 18.49
C LYS A 25 -1.95 2.64 16.99
N ILE A 26 -2.24 3.85 16.52
CA ILE A 26 -2.01 4.27 15.13
C ILE A 26 -0.54 4.70 15.01
N LEU A 27 0.17 4.07 14.07
CA LEU A 27 1.59 4.34 13.83
C LEU A 27 1.81 5.39 12.75
N LEU A 28 0.99 5.37 11.70
CA LEU A 28 1.07 6.27 10.55
C LEU A 28 -0.27 6.33 9.83
N ILE A 29 -0.67 7.53 9.43
CA ILE A 29 -1.73 7.77 8.44
C ILE A 29 -1.05 8.24 7.15
N ARG A 30 -0.98 7.36 6.15
CA ARG A 30 -0.34 7.64 4.87
C ARG A 30 -1.39 8.04 3.82
N PRO A 31 -1.53 9.33 3.44
CA PRO A 31 -2.35 9.75 2.31
C PRO A 31 -1.76 9.39 0.93
N LYS A 32 -2.63 9.02 -0.01
CA LYS A 32 -2.30 8.76 -1.41
C LYS A 32 -1.70 10.00 -2.07
N MET A 33 -0.65 9.78 -2.86
CA MET A 33 0.16 10.82 -3.49
C MET A 33 -0.11 10.97 -4.98
N ILE A 34 -0.61 9.91 -5.61
CA ILE A 34 -1.01 9.88 -7.01
C ILE A 34 -2.46 9.41 -7.06
N LEU A 35 -3.34 10.28 -7.56
CA LEU A 35 -4.75 9.95 -7.71
C LEU A 35 -4.99 9.31 -9.08
N CYS A 36 -5.95 8.40 -9.15
CA CYS A 36 -6.38 7.77 -10.39
C CYS A 36 -7.66 8.46 -10.90
N ASP A 37 -7.58 9.05 -12.10
CA ASP A 37 -8.71 9.72 -12.77
C ASP A 37 -8.97 9.16 -14.18
N ASP A 38 -8.38 8.00 -14.49
CA ASP A 38 -8.50 7.35 -15.79
C ASP A 38 -9.69 6.38 -15.84
N ASP A 39 -10.24 6.17 -17.05
CA ASP A 39 -11.34 5.24 -17.35
C ASP A 39 -12.57 5.43 -16.43
N VAL A 40 -12.79 4.53 -15.47
CA VAL A 40 -13.91 4.56 -14.50
C VAL A 40 -13.55 5.28 -13.19
N TYR A 41 -12.27 5.54 -12.93
CA TYR A 41 -11.81 6.15 -11.68
C TYR A 41 -11.89 7.68 -11.76
N ARG A 42 -12.31 8.33 -10.67
CA ARG A 42 -12.43 9.80 -10.57
C ARG A 42 -12.02 10.28 -9.19
N GLU A 43 -10.89 9.78 -8.67
CA GLU A 43 -10.48 10.05 -7.29
C GLU A 43 -10.36 11.56 -6.98
N SER A 44 -9.90 12.39 -7.91
CA SER A 44 -9.76 13.84 -7.68
C SER A 44 -11.08 14.57 -7.50
N ARG A 45 -12.21 13.94 -7.84
CA ARG A 45 -13.54 14.48 -7.53
C ARG A 45 -13.78 14.58 -6.02
N TRP A 46 -13.17 13.70 -5.23
CA TRP A 46 -13.41 13.59 -3.78
C TRP A 46 -12.16 13.85 -2.94
N PHE A 47 -11.00 13.43 -3.42
CA PHE A 47 -9.76 13.43 -2.67
C PHE A 47 -8.77 14.45 -3.23
N VAL A 48 -7.91 14.97 -2.36
CA VAL A 48 -6.70 15.65 -2.77
C VAL A 48 -5.50 14.74 -2.59
N ARG A 49 -4.49 14.92 -3.45
CA ARG A 49 -3.23 14.19 -3.33
C ARG A 49 -2.35 14.79 -2.25
N TRP A 50 -1.58 13.95 -1.57
CA TRP A 50 -0.45 14.41 -0.78
C TRP A 50 0.75 14.75 -1.68
N SER A 51 1.36 15.91 -1.46
CA SER A 51 2.36 16.46 -2.38
C SER A 51 3.79 16.48 -1.83
N LYS A 52 3.98 16.18 -0.54
CA LYS A 52 5.29 16.26 0.12
C LYS A 52 5.90 14.87 0.30
N SER A 53 6.91 14.53 -0.50
CA SER A 53 7.61 13.25 -0.33
C SER A 53 8.33 13.20 1.02
N LEU A 54 8.25 12.05 1.69
CA LEU A 54 9.02 11.72 2.90
C LEU A 54 8.88 12.77 4.01
N HIS A 55 7.67 13.29 4.13
CA HIS A 55 7.35 14.32 5.09
C HIS A 55 6.03 13.98 5.77
N THR A 56 6.03 14.09 7.08
CA THR A 56 4.86 13.93 7.93
C THR A 56 4.60 15.20 8.71
N ILE A 57 3.34 15.42 9.03
CA ILE A 57 2.85 16.44 9.95
C ILE A 57 2.08 15.76 11.07
N PRO A 58 1.96 16.39 12.26
CA PRO A 58 1.05 15.88 13.28
C PRO A 58 -0.40 15.93 12.79
N PHE A 59 -1.13 14.86 13.04
CA PHE A 59 -2.58 14.76 12.92
C PHE A 59 -3.16 14.59 14.32
N GLU A 60 -4.02 15.54 14.70
CA GLU A 60 -4.72 15.53 15.98
C GLU A 60 -5.79 14.43 15.94
N LEU A 61 -5.72 13.50 16.88
CA LEU A 61 -6.77 12.51 17.07
C LEU A 61 -7.90 13.11 17.92
N ASP A 62 -9.14 12.85 17.50
CA ASP A 62 -10.28 13.16 18.33
C ASP A 62 -10.32 12.18 19.50
N GLY A 63 -10.40 12.70 20.74
CA GLY A 63 -10.54 11.88 21.94
C GLY A 63 -11.77 10.96 21.91
N ALA A 64 -12.78 11.29 21.10
CA ALA A 64 -13.95 10.44 20.86
C ALA A 64 -13.60 9.11 20.16
N TYR A 65 -12.44 9.01 19.49
CA TYR A 65 -12.00 7.78 18.84
C TYR A 65 -11.43 6.74 19.81
N GLY A 66 -11.24 7.10 21.09
CA GLY A 66 -10.81 6.15 22.13
C GLY A 66 -9.35 5.74 22.06
N PHE A 67 -8.50 6.52 21.38
CA PHE A 67 -7.05 6.34 21.40
C PHE A 67 -6.43 7.16 22.55
N ASP A 68 -5.45 6.58 23.24
CA ASP A 68 -4.64 7.30 24.23
C ASP A 68 -3.67 8.32 23.58
N GLN A 69 -3.56 8.30 22.25
CA GLN A 69 -2.67 9.17 21.50
C GLN A 69 -3.35 10.51 21.21
N GLU A 70 -2.69 11.61 21.53
CA GLU A 70 -3.15 12.96 21.13
C GLU A 70 -2.89 13.20 19.64
N THR A 71 -1.73 12.78 19.15
CA THR A 71 -1.33 12.96 17.75
C THR A 71 -0.72 11.71 17.13
N VAL A 72 -0.84 11.63 15.80
CA VAL A 72 -0.21 10.61 14.98
C VAL A 72 0.49 11.24 13.77
N PRO A 73 1.55 10.61 13.23
CA PRO A 73 2.14 11.05 11.98
C PRO A 73 1.15 10.92 10.82
N PHE A 74 0.95 12.00 10.08
CA PHE A 74 0.19 12.03 8.84
C PHE A 74 1.05 12.51 7.68
N GLY A 75 1.16 11.72 6.62
CA GLY A 75 1.97 12.06 5.46
C GLY A 75 2.73 10.87 4.92
N ASP A 76 3.81 11.16 4.20
CA ASP A 76 4.59 10.13 3.53
C ASP A 76 5.76 9.69 4.42
N GLY A 77 5.74 8.44 4.87
CA GLY A 77 6.68 7.93 5.87
C GLY A 77 6.88 6.43 5.79
N VAL A 78 7.95 5.96 6.45
CA VAL A 78 8.33 4.55 6.58
C VAL A 78 8.31 4.20 8.06
N LEU A 79 7.84 3.00 8.39
CA LEU A 79 7.90 2.47 9.75
C LEU A 79 9.16 1.63 9.93
N ARG A 80 9.73 1.67 11.13
CA ARG A 80 10.85 0.81 11.53
C ARG A 80 10.45 0.08 12.79
N SER A 81 10.55 -1.24 12.75
CA SER A 81 10.35 -2.13 13.89
C SER A 81 11.57 -2.11 14.83
N SER A 82 11.40 -2.68 16.02
CA SER A 82 12.47 -2.77 17.03
C SER A 82 13.65 -3.65 16.59
N ASP A 83 13.41 -4.62 15.71
CA ASP A 83 14.40 -5.51 15.11
C ASP A 83 14.92 -4.99 13.75
N ASN A 84 14.70 -3.70 13.47
CA ASN A 84 15.19 -2.96 12.30
C ASN A 84 14.57 -3.31 10.95
N VAL A 85 13.50 -4.11 10.91
CA VAL A 85 12.70 -4.29 9.68
C VAL A 85 11.98 -2.99 9.35
N THR A 86 12.12 -2.55 8.12
CA THR A 86 11.55 -1.31 7.58
C THR A 86 10.36 -1.59 6.66
N ILE A 87 9.29 -0.83 6.85
CA ILE A 87 8.02 -1.04 6.14
C ILE A 87 7.58 0.25 5.48
N GLY A 88 7.48 0.22 4.16
CA GLY A 88 6.98 1.31 3.33
C GLY A 88 5.59 1.05 2.79
N PHE A 89 4.98 2.08 2.22
CA PHE A 89 3.60 2.06 1.76
C PHE A 89 3.49 2.63 0.37
N GLU A 90 2.65 1.99 -0.43
CA GLU A 90 2.26 2.42 -1.76
C GLU A 90 0.74 2.23 -1.88
N ILE A 91 0.05 2.99 -2.72
CA ILE A 91 -1.40 2.86 -2.88
C ILE A 91 -1.77 2.78 -4.35
N CYS A 92 -2.26 1.61 -4.77
CA CYS A 92 -2.84 1.38 -6.10
C CYS A 92 -1.96 1.93 -7.23
N GLU A 93 -2.47 2.91 -7.99
CA GLU A 93 -1.85 3.63 -9.13
C GLU A 93 -0.39 4.04 -8.92
N GLU A 94 0.04 4.30 -7.69
CA GLU A 94 1.44 4.65 -7.38
C GLU A 94 2.46 3.59 -7.84
N LEU A 95 2.01 2.34 -8.08
CA LEU A 95 2.80 1.22 -8.55
C LEU A 95 3.28 1.36 -10.00
N TRP A 96 2.51 2.01 -10.89
CA TRP A 96 2.82 2.07 -12.33
C TRP A 96 2.96 3.48 -12.88
N THR A 97 3.30 4.44 -12.02
CA THR A 97 3.74 5.78 -12.44
C THR A 97 5.14 5.77 -13.05
N SER A 98 5.51 6.83 -13.77
CA SER A 98 6.86 6.97 -14.32
C SER A 98 7.94 7.06 -13.22
N TYR A 99 7.63 7.73 -12.12
CA TYR A 99 8.42 7.76 -10.90
C TYR A 99 7.69 6.99 -9.80
N THR A 100 7.98 5.69 -9.70
CA THR A 100 7.28 4.76 -8.80
C THR A 100 7.77 4.88 -7.36
N ARG A 101 6.86 4.73 -6.40
CA ARG A 101 7.21 4.85 -4.97
C ARG A 101 8.09 3.72 -4.49
N HIS A 102 7.85 2.49 -4.93
CA HIS A 102 8.70 1.36 -4.57
C HIS A 102 10.17 1.54 -4.98
N THR A 103 10.48 2.30 -6.04
CA THR A 103 11.89 2.60 -6.39
C THR A 103 12.53 3.53 -5.34
N GLU A 104 11.82 4.58 -4.92
CA GLU A 104 12.29 5.49 -3.87
C GLU A 104 12.42 4.78 -2.51
N LEU A 105 11.48 3.89 -2.18
CA LEU A 105 11.53 3.07 -0.97
C LEU A 105 12.69 2.05 -1.00
N GLY A 106 12.89 1.37 -2.12
CA GLY A 106 14.00 0.40 -2.28
C GLY A 106 15.38 1.05 -2.12
N THR A 107 15.58 2.25 -2.68
CA THR A 107 16.86 2.99 -2.50
C THR A 107 17.12 3.43 -1.05
N ARG A 108 16.11 3.36 -0.18
CA ARG A 108 16.20 3.65 1.26
C ARG A 108 16.32 2.39 2.12
N GLY A 109 16.45 1.23 1.49
CA GLY A 109 16.56 -0.06 2.17
C GLY A 109 15.25 -0.52 2.81
N VAL A 110 14.10 -0.16 2.25
CA VAL A 110 12.80 -0.64 2.75
C VAL A 110 12.64 -2.13 2.50
N ASP A 111 12.48 -2.91 3.56
CA ASP A 111 12.39 -4.38 3.51
C ASP A 111 11.06 -4.88 2.96
N ILE A 112 9.95 -4.24 3.36
CA ILE A 112 8.59 -4.65 3.03
C ILE A 112 7.81 -3.44 2.50
N ILE A 113 7.22 -3.58 1.32
CA ILE A 113 6.35 -2.56 0.72
C ILE A 113 4.92 -3.09 0.72
N CYS A 114 4.02 -2.37 1.40
CA CYS A 114 2.60 -2.68 1.45
C CYS A 114 1.83 -1.82 0.43
N ASN A 115 1.19 -2.46 -0.54
CA ASN A 115 0.31 -1.84 -1.51
C ASN A 115 -1.16 -2.22 -1.28
N GLY A 116 -1.96 -1.24 -0.85
CA GLY A 116 -3.42 -1.35 -0.77
C GLY A 116 -4.08 -0.86 -2.06
N SER A 117 -4.92 -1.69 -2.66
CA SER A 117 -5.51 -1.47 -3.97
C SER A 117 -7.01 -1.72 -4.03
N GLY A 118 -7.65 -1.04 -4.99
CA GLY A 118 -9.03 -1.25 -5.41
C GLY A 118 -9.08 -1.26 -6.93
N SER A 119 -8.38 -2.21 -7.53
CA SER A 119 -8.24 -2.36 -8.98
C SER A 119 -9.33 -3.26 -9.54
N ILE A 120 -10.13 -2.72 -10.45
CA ILE A 120 -11.20 -3.45 -11.13
C ILE A 120 -10.66 -4.54 -12.07
N HIS A 121 -11.54 -5.49 -12.38
CA HIS A 121 -11.35 -6.49 -13.40
C HIS A 121 -11.40 -5.85 -14.79
N ILE A 122 -10.35 -6.08 -15.57
CA ILE A 122 -10.33 -5.84 -17.02
C ILE A 122 -9.66 -7.08 -17.62
N LEU A 123 -10.24 -7.63 -18.69
CA LEU A 123 -9.72 -8.83 -19.34
C LEU A 123 -8.25 -8.62 -19.74
N GLY A 124 -7.37 -9.49 -19.25
CA GLY A 124 -5.92 -9.43 -19.51
C GLY A 124 -5.10 -8.58 -18.53
N ASN A 125 -5.72 -7.62 -17.82
CA ASN A 125 -4.99 -6.72 -16.91
C ASN A 125 -4.43 -7.44 -15.67
N SER A 126 -5.07 -8.51 -15.20
CA SER A 126 -4.56 -9.26 -14.05
C SER A 126 -3.18 -9.88 -14.32
N SER A 127 -2.99 -10.45 -15.51
CA SER A 127 -1.68 -10.98 -15.94
C SER A 127 -0.62 -9.88 -16.00
N GLN A 128 -0.96 -8.72 -16.57
CA GLN A 128 -0.06 -7.57 -16.58
C GLN A 128 0.30 -7.10 -15.17
N ARG A 129 -0.71 -6.97 -14.29
CA ARG A 129 -0.55 -6.51 -12.91
C ARG A 129 0.37 -7.42 -12.10
N ILE A 130 0.16 -8.73 -12.17
CA ILE A 130 1.02 -9.67 -11.45
C ILE A 130 2.41 -9.73 -12.10
N ASN A 131 2.47 -10.07 -13.39
CA ASN A 131 3.72 -10.47 -14.04
C ASN A 131 4.67 -9.29 -14.31
N GLN A 132 4.12 -8.11 -14.61
CA GLN A 132 4.94 -6.95 -14.96
C GLN A 132 5.07 -5.98 -13.77
N LEU A 133 3.98 -5.71 -13.06
CA LEU A 133 3.97 -4.64 -12.06
C LEU A 133 4.41 -5.15 -10.68
N ILE A 134 3.76 -6.15 -10.12
CA ILE A 134 4.05 -6.64 -8.75
C ILE A 134 5.39 -7.38 -8.71
N ILE A 135 5.59 -8.33 -9.63
CA ILE A 135 6.87 -9.04 -9.75
C ILE A 135 8.00 -8.05 -10.05
N GLY A 136 7.80 -7.15 -11.02
CA GLY A 136 8.78 -6.12 -11.37
C GLY A 136 9.12 -5.17 -10.22
N ALA A 137 8.13 -4.72 -9.46
CA ALA A 137 8.34 -3.87 -8.29
C ALA A 137 9.16 -4.57 -7.20
N SER A 138 8.82 -5.81 -6.87
CA SER A 138 9.60 -6.61 -5.89
C SER A 138 11.04 -6.84 -6.34
N GLN A 139 11.26 -7.13 -7.64
CA GLN A 139 12.58 -7.33 -8.22
C GLN A 139 13.41 -6.04 -8.21
N LYS A 140 12.78 -4.91 -8.54
CA LYS A 140 13.46 -3.61 -8.67
C LYS A 140 13.76 -2.98 -7.31
N ALA A 141 12.85 -3.13 -6.35
CA ALA A 141 13.06 -2.64 -4.99
C ALA A 141 14.00 -3.54 -4.17
N GLY A 142 14.15 -4.81 -4.56
CA GLY A 142 15.03 -5.76 -3.87
C GLY A 142 14.49 -6.21 -2.51
N GLY A 143 13.17 -6.36 -2.38
CA GLY A 143 12.53 -6.69 -1.10
C GLY A 143 11.18 -7.37 -1.26
N ILE A 144 10.44 -7.44 -0.16
CA ILE A 144 9.10 -8.03 -0.12
C ILE A 144 8.07 -6.99 -0.59
N TYR A 145 7.20 -7.41 -1.49
CA TYR A 145 6.08 -6.62 -1.97
C TYR A 145 4.77 -7.33 -1.65
N LEU A 146 3.97 -6.70 -0.80
CA LEU A 146 2.64 -7.17 -0.39
C LEU A 146 1.59 -6.37 -1.17
N TYR A 147 0.88 -7.04 -2.07
CA TYR A 147 -0.23 -6.46 -2.80
C TYR A 147 -1.55 -6.98 -2.24
N SER A 148 -2.45 -6.08 -1.84
CA SER A 148 -3.80 -6.42 -1.40
C SER A 148 -4.82 -5.67 -2.25
N ASN A 149 -5.74 -6.40 -2.88
CA ASN A 149 -6.81 -5.82 -3.69
C ASN A 149 -8.18 -6.18 -3.14
N PHE A 150 -9.15 -5.31 -3.36
CA PHE A 150 -10.54 -5.64 -3.14
C PHE A 150 -10.97 -6.79 -4.09
N ARG A 151 -11.93 -7.62 -3.65
CA ARG A 151 -12.49 -8.72 -4.44
C ARG A 151 -14.00 -8.74 -4.30
N GLY A 152 -14.72 -8.83 -5.42
CA GLY A 152 -16.19 -8.82 -5.43
C GLY A 152 -16.78 -7.56 -6.04
N CYS A 153 -18.03 -7.26 -5.70
CA CYS A 153 -18.75 -6.08 -6.15
C CYS A 153 -19.04 -5.15 -4.98
N ASP A 154 -18.86 -3.85 -5.17
CA ASP A 154 -19.20 -2.80 -4.20
C ASP A 154 -20.64 -2.24 -4.36
N GLY A 155 -21.47 -2.91 -5.17
CA GLY A 155 -22.83 -2.45 -5.49
C GLY A 155 -22.92 -1.56 -6.73
N HIS A 156 -21.82 -1.38 -7.47
CA HIS A 156 -21.81 -0.69 -8.77
C HIS A 156 -21.70 -1.67 -9.94
N ARG A 157 -21.27 -1.17 -11.11
CA ARG A 157 -21.18 -1.94 -12.37
C ARG A 157 -19.84 -2.64 -12.57
N VAL A 158 -18.90 -2.47 -11.65
CA VAL A 158 -17.55 -3.00 -11.74
C VAL A 158 -17.38 -4.19 -10.79
N TYR A 159 -16.52 -5.13 -11.17
CA TYR A 159 -16.08 -6.22 -10.32
C TYR A 159 -14.60 -6.02 -10.02
N TYR A 160 -14.16 -6.27 -8.80
CA TYR A 160 -12.77 -6.22 -8.39
C TYR A 160 -12.22 -7.64 -8.31
N ASP A 161 -11.09 -7.90 -8.98
CA ASP A 161 -10.62 -9.26 -9.24
C ASP A 161 -9.56 -9.78 -8.27
N GLY A 162 -9.48 -9.22 -7.06
CA GLY A 162 -8.60 -9.74 -6.02
C GLY A 162 -7.16 -9.90 -6.50
N MET A 163 -6.66 -11.14 -6.51
CA MET A 163 -5.25 -11.47 -6.83
C MET A 163 -4.26 -10.78 -5.89
N SER A 164 -4.65 -10.60 -4.63
CA SER A 164 -3.72 -10.21 -3.56
C SER A 164 -2.53 -11.19 -3.54
N THR A 165 -1.33 -10.65 -3.59
CA THR A 165 -0.10 -11.37 -3.93
C THR A 165 1.02 -11.00 -2.97
N ILE A 166 1.78 -12.00 -2.54
CA ILE A 166 3.03 -11.83 -1.80
C ILE A 166 4.16 -12.18 -2.76
N ALA A 167 5.01 -11.21 -3.07
CA ALA A 167 6.19 -11.39 -3.90
C ALA A 167 7.46 -10.93 -3.17
N GLN A 168 8.60 -11.54 -3.48
CA GLN A 168 9.92 -11.10 -3.01
C GLN A 168 10.92 -11.31 -4.13
N ASN A 169 11.73 -10.29 -4.43
CA ASN A 169 12.81 -10.36 -5.41
C ASN A 169 12.40 -10.99 -6.76
N GLY A 170 11.25 -10.59 -7.30
CA GLY A 170 10.78 -11.07 -8.60
C GLY A 170 10.10 -12.44 -8.60
N LYS A 171 9.86 -13.03 -7.42
CA LYS A 171 9.18 -14.33 -7.29
C LYS A 171 7.90 -14.20 -6.49
N VAL A 172 6.82 -14.83 -6.96
CA VAL A 172 5.56 -14.96 -6.21
C VAL A 172 5.67 -16.11 -5.23
N TYR A 173 5.30 -15.86 -3.98
CA TYR A 173 5.30 -16.86 -2.90
C TYR A 173 3.89 -17.28 -2.49
N ALA A 174 2.93 -16.37 -2.61
CA ALA A 174 1.54 -16.66 -2.30
C ALA A 174 0.62 -15.73 -3.11
N MET A 175 -0.55 -16.23 -3.49
CA MET A 175 -1.54 -15.48 -4.25
C MET A 175 -2.93 -16.04 -3.98
N ILE A 176 -3.91 -15.16 -3.76
CA ILE A 176 -5.32 -15.57 -3.63
C ILE A 176 -5.97 -15.75 -5.01
N PRO A 177 -7.09 -16.49 -5.13
CA PRO A 177 -7.82 -16.62 -6.39
C PRO A 177 -8.32 -15.29 -6.94
N GLN A 178 -8.40 -15.20 -8.27
CA GLN A 178 -8.93 -14.02 -8.98
C GLN A 178 -10.42 -13.80 -8.72
N PHE A 179 -11.19 -14.87 -8.79
CA PHE A 179 -12.63 -14.87 -8.59
C PHE A 179 -13.00 -15.93 -7.58
N ASP A 180 -14.00 -15.63 -6.78
CA ASP A 180 -14.48 -16.50 -5.72
C ASP A 180 -15.81 -15.96 -5.19
N ILE A 181 -16.52 -16.79 -4.44
CA ILE A 181 -17.81 -16.45 -3.82
C ILE A 181 -17.65 -16.07 -2.34
N GLU A 182 -16.52 -16.41 -1.72
CA GLU A 182 -16.25 -16.07 -0.33
C GLU A 182 -15.97 -14.57 -0.16
N ASP A 183 -16.60 -13.96 0.85
CA ASP A 183 -16.44 -12.53 1.16
C ASP A 183 -15.00 -12.17 1.54
N THR A 184 -14.27 -13.12 2.12
CA THR A 184 -12.90 -12.90 2.58
C THR A 184 -11.98 -14.01 2.09
N CYS A 185 -10.76 -13.63 1.71
CA CYS A 185 -9.71 -14.56 1.38
C CYS A 185 -8.38 -13.96 1.82
N THR A 186 -7.58 -14.78 2.48
CA THR A 186 -6.26 -14.39 2.97
C THR A 186 -5.24 -15.43 2.55
N THR A 187 -4.01 -14.98 2.32
CA THR A 187 -2.88 -15.87 2.10
C THR A 187 -1.67 -15.38 2.89
N THR A 188 -0.74 -16.29 3.19
CA THR A 188 0.42 -16.02 4.04
C THR A 188 1.64 -16.72 3.48
N ALA A 189 2.82 -16.13 3.68
CA ALA A 189 4.09 -16.76 3.35
C ALA A 189 5.11 -16.48 4.46
N MET A 190 6.04 -17.43 4.65
CA MET A 190 7.24 -17.24 5.48
C MET A 190 8.39 -16.90 4.55
N LEU A 191 9.01 -15.73 4.76
CA LEU A 191 10.06 -15.19 3.90
C LEU A 191 11.29 -14.83 4.73
N ASP A 192 12.47 -15.01 4.14
CA ASP A 192 13.75 -14.66 4.75
C ASP A 192 14.15 -13.24 4.31
N LEU A 193 14.26 -12.31 5.26
CA LEU A 193 14.65 -10.93 5.00
C LEU A 193 16.13 -10.80 4.62
N SER A 194 16.97 -11.79 4.94
CA SER A 194 18.38 -11.77 4.52
C SER A 194 18.57 -11.95 3.02
N GLU A 195 17.55 -12.44 2.31
CA GLU A 195 17.52 -12.52 0.85
C GLU A 195 17.20 -11.18 0.19
N ASN A 196 16.80 -10.14 0.93
CA ASN A 196 16.51 -8.83 0.35
C ASN A 196 17.76 -8.25 -0.32
N GLY A 197 17.63 -7.91 -1.60
CA GLY A 197 18.68 -7.39 -2.46
C GLY A 197 18.99 -5.91 -2.22
N HIS A 198 19.09 -5.47 -0.96
CA HIS A 198 19.43 -4.09 -0.64
C HIS A 198 20.79 -3.74 -1.23
N ILE A 199 20.83 -2.72 -2.08
CA ILE A 199 22.09 -2.11 -2.51
C ILE A 199 22.75 -1.56 -1.23
N PRO A 200 23.97 -1.99 -0.85
CA PRO A 200 24.60 -1.47 0.35
C PRO A 200 24.69 0.05 0.25
N SER A 201 24.06 0.76 1.21
CA SER A 201 24.18 2.20 1.32
C SER A 201 25.66 2.53 1.49
N SER A 202 26.24 3.23 0.51
CA SER A 202 27.60 3.76 0.65
C SER A 202 27.65 4.60 1.93
N LYS A 203 28.54 4.22 2.86
CA LYS A 203 28.85 4.98 4.08
C LYS A 203 29.27 6.41 3.75
#